data_AF-A0A833ASJ7-F1
#
_entry.id   AF-A0A833ASJ7-F1
#
_cell.length_a   1.000
_cell.length_b   1.000
_cell.length_c   1.000
_cell.angle_alpha   90.00
_cell.angle_beta   90.00
_cell.angle_gamma   90.00
#
_symmetry.space_group_name_H-M   'P 1'
#
loop_
_entity.id
_entity.type
_entity.pdbx_description
1 polymer ?
#
loop_
_entity_poly.entity_id
_entity_poly.type
_entity_poly.pdbx_seq_one_letter_code
_entity_poly.pdbx_strand_id
1 'polypeptide(L)'
;MTSPVIGLALGGGGARGMAHIGVLNVLERHNIPIHCIAGTSIGALVGAGYSLHPDAAQLHTRITEFIHSPKFQKAGLSRFTRKEPAENFFGQVAKYVKQRIVINLAHSKLSVVSSERLYKIISFTLENRNIEQTEIPLAIVASDLFSGEAKTFTRGSIRKAVLASASIPGFLPPVTYNGHYLVDGAVTEPIPVRAAHELGANIIIAVDVGQDVLATQHATKNIVDLMFRTTSITAGNLRNLLLEKADFVIRPDVGDIHWADFSQFDRLVELGEQACERVVARITEAYKQRRSLVYRLTHRENQS
;
A
#
# COMPACT_ATOMS: atom_id res chain seq x y z
N MET A 1 7.39 28.30 15.24
CA MET A 1 7.09 27.08 14.47
C MET A 1 8.07 25.97 14.85
N THR A 2 7.56 24.75 14.97
CA THR A 2 8.30 23.51 15.21
C THR A 2 9.16 23.13 13.99
N SER A 3 10.17 22.27 14.18
CA SER A 3 10.99 21.73 13.09
C SER A 3 10.12 21.06 12.00
N PRO A 4 10.55 21.05 10.71
CA PRO A 4 9.81 20.40 9.65
C PRO A 4 9.54 18.92 9.97
N VAL A 5 8.31 18.48 9.74
CA VAL A 5 7.81 17.12 10.01
C VAL A 5 7.56 16.46 8.66
N ILE A 6 8.44 15.54 8.29
CA ILE A 6 8.30 14.70 7.09
C ILE A 6 7.39 13.51 7.40
N GLY A 7 6.28 13.40 6.68
CA GLY A 7 5.41 12.25 6.66
C GLY A 7 5.56 11.44 5.38
N LEU A 8 5.54 10.12 5.51
CA LEU A 8 5.58 9.19 4.38
C LEU A 8 4.19 8.57 4.17
N ALA A 9 3.59 8.78 2.99
CA ALA A 9 2.31 8.19 2.61
C ALA A 9 2.52 7.02 1.65
N LEU A 10 2.38 5.79 2.15
CA LEU A 10 2.64 4.55 1.43
C LEU A 10 1.35 3.99 0.80
N GLY A 11 1.29 4.01 -0.52
CA GLY A 11 0.12 3.57 -1.28
C GLY A 11 -0.13 2.06 -1.32
N GLY A 12 -1.36 1.70 -1.70
CA GLY A 12 -1.75 0.32 -2.00
C GLY A 12 -1.29 -0.15 -3.39
N GLY A 13 -1.02 -1.46 -3.56
CA GLY A 13 -0.59 -2.01 -4.85
C GLY A 13 -0.32 -3.52 -4.91
N GLY A 14 -0.63 -4.27 -3.84
CA GLY A 14 -0.28 -5.69 -3.72
C GLY A 14 1.23 -5.90 -3.65
N ALA A 15 1.74 -6.94 -4.31
CA ALA A 15 3.17 -7.26 -4.41
C ALA A 15 4.02 -6.07 -4.82
N ARG A 16 3.53 -5.17 -5.68
CA ARG A 16 4.24 -3.97 -6.12
C ARG A 16 4.69 -3.06 -4.97
N GLY A 17 4.00 -3.13 -3.83
CA GLY A 17 4.38 -2.42 -2.61
C GLY A 17 5.72 -2.84 -2.00
N MET A 18 6.36 -3.92 -2.47
CA MET A 18 7.74 -4.21 -2.05
C MET A 18 8.71 -3.08 -2.46
N ALA A 19 8.37 -2.29 -3.48
CA ALA A 19 9.11 -1.09 -3.86
C ALA A 19 9.17 -0.03 -2.73
N HIS A 20 8.21 -0.05 -1.79
CA HIS A 20 8.27 0.82 -0.60
C HIS A 20 9.54 0.58 0.23
N ILE A 21 10.06 -0.64 0.28
CA ILE A 21 11.30 -0.98 0.99
C ILE A 21 12.50 -0.29 0.32
N GLY A 22 12.56 -0.28 -1.01
CA GLY A 22 13.61 0.44 -1.74
C GLY A 22 13.56 1.95 -1.51
N VAL A 23 12.35 2.52 -1.41
CA VAL A 23 12.20 3.94 -1.03
C VAL A 23 12.76 4.19 0.37
N LEU A 24 12.43 3.33 1.35
CA LEU A 24 12.96 3.43 2.71
C LEU A 24 14.49 3.33 2.73
N ASN A 25 15.09 2.38 2.00
CA ASN A 25 16.55 2.24 1.89
C ASN A 25 17.22 3.55 1.44
N VAL A 26 16.67 4.22 0.43
CA VAL A 26 17.23 5.47 -0.10
C VAL A 26 17.03 6.62 0.89
N LEU A 27 15.86 6.74 1.51
CA LEU A 27 15.62 7.78 2.52
C LEU A 27 16.58 7.64 3.70
N GLU A 28 16.83 6.43 4.20
CA GLU A 28 17.82 6.16 5.25
C GLU A 28 19.25 6.50 4.79
N ARG A 29 19.66 6.01 3.61
CA ARG A 29 21.00 6.25 3.03
C ARG A 29 21.32 7.74 2.90
N HIS A 30 20.32 8.57 2.58
CA HIS A 30 20.43 10.02 2.46
C HIS A 30 20.12 10.78 3.76
N ASN A 31 19.92 10.08 4.88
CA ASN A 31 19.62 10.65 6.20
C ASN A 31 18.38 11.56 6.19
N ILE A 32 17.34 11.19 5.44
CA ILE A 32 16.06 11.88 5.43
C ILE A 32 15.22 11.36 6.61
N PRO A 33 14.92 12.17 7.63
CA PRO A 33 14.16 11.71 8.78
C PRO A 33 12.70 11.48 8.42
N ILE A 34 12.15 10.34 8.83
CA ILE A 34 10.72 10.01 8.72
C ILE A 34 10.08 10.20 10.09
N HIS A 35 9.19 11.18 10.22
CA HIS A 35 8.59 11.55 11.51
C HIS A 35 7.22 10.90 11.73
N CYS A 36 6.55 10.52 10.66
CA CYS A 36 5.31 9.76 10.72
C CYS A 36 5.09 8.99 9.41
N ILE A 37 4.30 7.92 9.47
CA ILE A 37 3.99 7.07 8.33
C ILE A 37 2.49 6.85 8.28
N ALA A 38 1.91 7.00 7.09
CA ALA A 38 0.55 6.56 6.80
C ALA A 38 0.59 5.47 5.73
N GLY A 39 -0.19 4.40 5.90
CA GLY A 39 -0.18 3.26 4.97
C GLY A 39 -1.57 2.77 4.60
N THR A 40 -1.72 2.41 3.33
CA THR A 40 -2.92 1.74 2.78
C THR A 40 -2.55 0.38 2.20
N SER A 41 -3.29 -0.68 2.54
CA SER A 41 -3.11 -2.04 2.02
C SER A 41 -1.67 -2.55 2.23
N ILE A 42 -0.94 -2.89 1.17
CA ILE A 42 0.48 -3.27 1.28
C ILE A 42 1.35 -2.15 1.90
N GLY A 43 1.01 -0.88 1.68
CA GLY A 43 1.68 0.25 2.32
C GLY A 43 1.47 0.25 3.84
N ALA A 44 0.32 -0.24 4.33
CA ALA A 44 0.08 -0.45 5.75
C ALA A 44 0.96 -1.57 6.32
N LEU A 45 1.14 -2.68 5.57
CA LEU A 45 2.01 -3.78 5.99
C LEU A 45 3.48 -3.33 6.09
N VAL A 46 4.01 -2.72 5.03
CA VAL A 46 5.40 -2.25 4.99
C VAL A 46 5.61 -1.11 6.00
N GLY A 47 4.71 -0.13 6.02
CA GLY A 47 4.76 1.00 6.95
C GLY A 47 4.72 0.57 8.41
N ALA A 48 3.87 -0.40 8.76
CA ALA A 48 3.82 -0.95 10.11
C ALA A 48 5.07 -1.75 10.48
N GLY A 49 5.62 -2.53 9.53
CA GLY A 49 6.85 -3.29 9.75
C GLY A 49 8.04 -2.37 10.03
N TYR A 50 8.14 -1.27 9.27
CA TYR A 50 9.17 -0.26 9.45
C TYR A 50 8.97 0.60 10.69
N SER A 51 7.74 1.05 10.97
CA SER A 51 7.47 1.95 12.09
C SER A 51 7.72 1.31 13.46
N LEU A 52 7.68 -0.03 13.54
CA LEU A 52 8.02 -0.78 14.75
C LEU A 52 9.53 -0.76 15.05
N HIS A 53 10.36 -0.84 14.01
CA HIS A 53 11.82 -0.88 14.08
C HIS A 53 12.37 -0.20 12.81
N PRO A 54 12.76 1.09 12.87
CA PRO A 54 13.22 1.89 11.72
C PRO A 54 14.57 1.42 11.18
N ASP A 55 14.56 0.28 10.50
CA ASP A 55 15.70 -0.33 9.82
C ASP A 55 15.20 -1.01 8.54
N ALA A 56 15.42 -0.36 7.40
CA ALA A 56 14.93 -0.85 6.12
C ALA A 56 15.61 -2.16 5.69
N ALA A 57 16.88 -2.37 6.06
CA ALA A 57 17.62 -3.60 5.75
C ALA A 57 17.11 -4.80 6.57
N GLN A 58 16.78 -4.59 7.84
CA GLN A 58 16.17 -5.61 8.68
C GLN A 58 14.75 -5.94 8.21
N LEU A 59 13.97 -4.94 7.77
CA LEU A 59 12.65 -5.14 7.19
C LEU A 59 12.72 -5.94 5.89
N HIS A 60 13.64 -5.59 4.99
CA HIS A 60 13.95 -6.33 3.78
C HIS A 60 14.20 -7.81 4.10
N THR A 61 15.11 -8.08 5.04
CA THR A 61 15.50 -9.44 5.43
C THR A 61 14.30 -10.24 5.93
N ARG A 62 13.52 -9.68 6.86
CA ARG A 62 12.32 -10.32 7.43
C ARG A 62 11.28 -10.66 6.36
N ILE A 63 11.02 -9.75 5.43
CA ILE A 63 10.05 -9.99 4.35
C ILE A 63 10.59 -11.05 3.36
N THR A 64 11.88 -11.00 3.04
CA THR A 64 12.53 -11.98 2.16
C THR A 64 12.46 -13.39 2.72
N GLU A 65 12.84 -13.57 3.99
CA GLU A 65 12.73 -14.86 4.68
C GLU A 65 11.29 -15.39 4.67
N PHE A 66 10.33 -14.49 4.85
CA PHE A 66 8.92 -14.84 4.84
C PHE A 66 8.45 -15.29 3.44
N ILE A 67 8.76 -14.55 2.37
CA ILE A 67 8.38 -14.88 0.99
C ILE A 67 8.96 -16.24 0.57
N HIS A 68 10.19 -16.55 0.98
CA HIS A 68 10.84 -17.83 0.70
C HIS A 68 10.39 -18.97 1.61
N SER A 69 9.58 -18.70 2.65
CA SER A 69 9.15 -19.72 3.59
C SER A 69 8.15 -20.73 2.99
N PRO A 70 8.16 -22.00 3.42
CA PRO A 70 7.14 -22.98 3.05
C PRO A 70 5.71 -22.53 3.40
N LYS A 71 5.56 -21.65 4.40
CA LYS A 71 4.27 -21.11 4.84
C LYS A 71 3.69 -20.15 3.80
N PHE A 72 4.51 -19.29 3.20
CA PHE A 72 4.08 -18.40 2.12
C PHE A 72 3.67 -19.20 0.88
N GLN A 73 4.46 -20.20 0.49
CA GLN A 73 4.13 -21.11 -0.61
C GLN A 73 2.78 -21.81 -0.39
N LYS A 74 2.51 -22.26 0.84
CA LYS A 74 1.22 -22.89 1.23
C LYS A 74 0.05 -21.91 1.31
N ALA A 75 0.29 -20.60 1.46
CA ALA A 75 -0.78 -19.59 1.49
C ALA A 75 -1.49 -19.46 0.12
N GLY A 76 -0.83 -19.88 -0.96
CA GLY A 76 -1.45 -20.02 -2.28
C GLY A 76 -1.69 -18.72 -3.03
N LEU A 77 -1.02 -17.61 -2.66
CA LEU A 77 -1.11 -16.33 -3.37
C LEU A 77 -0.60 -16.42 -4.81
N SER A 78 0.37 -17.31 -5.07
CA SER A 78 0.87 -17.64 -6.42
C SER A 78 -0.19 -18.23 -7.36
N ARG A 79 -1.39 -18.62 -6.87
CA ARG A 79 -2.51 -19.04 -7.72
C ARG A 79 -3.28 -17.86 -8.35
N PHE A 80 -2.99 -16.64 -7.89
CA PHE A 80 -3.54 -15.39 -8.41
C PHE A 80 -2.59 -14.66 -9.36
N THR A 81 -1.35 -15.12 -9.53
CA THR A 81 -0.51 -14.64 -10.63
C THR A 81 -1.10 -15.13 -11.94
N ARG A 82 -1.22 -14.23 -12.91
CA ARG A 82 -1.74 -14.51 -14.24
C ARG A 82 -0.70 -15.33 -15.02
N LYS A 83 -0.53 -16.62 -14.69
CA LYS A 83 -0.10 -17.56 -15.71
C LYS A 83 -1.25 -17.65 -16.69
N GLU A 84 -1.09 -17.03 -17.86
CA GLU A 84 -1.95 -17.32 -19.02
C GLU A 84 -2.05 -18.86 -19.09
N PRO A 85 -3.26 -19.44 -19.04
CA PRO A 85 -3.40 -20.87 -19.34
C PRO A 85 -2.76 -21.12 -20.69
N ALA A 86 -2.08 -22.26 -20.88
CA ALA A 86 -1.58 -22.65 -22.19
C ALA A 86 -2.67 -22.41 -23.24
N GLU A 87 -2.33 -21.79 -24.38
CA GLU A 87 -3.28 -21.44 -25.45
C GLU A 87 -4.00 -22.65 -26.07
N ASN A 88 -3.64 -23.83 -25.61
CA ASN A 88 -4.18 -25.12 -25.96
C ASN A 88 -5.61 -25.28 -25.40
N PHE A 89 -6.40 -26.09 -26.09
CA PHE A 89 -7.81 -26.39 -25.78
C PHE A 89 -8.09 -26.64 -24.28
N PHE A 90 -7.25 -27.40 -23.59
CA PHE A 90 -7.40 -27.71 -22.16
C PHE A 90 -7.23 -26.48 -21.24
N GLY A 91 -6.37 -25.52 -21.59
CA GLY A 91 -6.20 -24.26 -20.86
C GLY A 91 -7.41 -23.34 -21.01
N GLN A 92 -8.03 -23.34 -22.19
CA GLN A 92 -9.27 -22.60 -22.45
C GLN A 92 -10.45 -23.21 -21.68
N VAL A 93 -10.60 -24.54 -21.67
CA VAL A 93 -11.63 -25.24 -20.89
C VAL A 93 -11.49 -24.96 -19.39
N ALA A 94 -10.27 -25.00 -18.84
CA ALA A 94 -10.01 -24.68 -17.42
C ALA A 94 -10.37 -23.22 -17.06
N LYS A 95 -10.11 -22.28 -17.97
CA LYS A 95 -10.47 -20.86 -17.82
C LYS A 95 -11.99 -20.65 -17.77
N TYR A 96 -12.74 -21.31 -18.65
CA TYR A 96 -14.20 -21.26 -18.65
C TYR A 96 -14.82 -21.85 -17.37
N VAL A 97 -14.29 -22.97 -16.88
CA VAL A 97 -14.74 -23.60 -15.62
C VAL A 97 -14.44 -22.70 -14.42
N LYS A 98 -13.24 -22.11 -14.33
CA LYS A 98 -12.87 -21.19 -13.25
C LYS A 98 -13.75 -19.93 -13.22
N GLN A 99 -14.08 -19.38 -14.39
CA GLN A 99 -14.99 -18.22 -14.49
C GLN A 99 -16.41 -18.55 -14.03
N ARG A 100 -16.95 -19.72 -14.41
CA ARG A 100 -18.27 -20.18 -13.91
C ARG A 100 -18.28 -20.43 -12.41
N ILE A 101 -17.20 -20.96 -11.84
CA ILE A 101 -17.06 -21.17 -10.40
C ILE A 101 -17.05 -19.83 -9.64
N VAL A 102 -16.32 -18.82 -10.12
CA VAL A 102 -16.30 -17.49 -9.50
C VAL A 102 -17.68 -16.84 -9.53
N ILE A 103 -18.41 -16.93 -10.64
CA ILE A 103 -19.76 -16.38 -10.76
C ILE A 103 -20.74 -17.10 -9.82
N ASN A 104 -20.70 -18.43 -9.75
CA ASN A 104 -21.55 -19.20 -8.82
C ASN A 104 -21.20 -18.94 -7.35
N LEU A 105 -19.91 -18.73 -7.03
CA LEU A 105 -19.48 -18.36 -5.68
C LEU A 105 -19.89 -16.93 -5.34
N ALA A 106 -19.89 -15.99 -6.29
CA ALA A 106 -20.28 -14.59 -6.07
C ALA A 106 -21.74 -14.44 -5.62
N HIS A 107 -22.63 -15.37 -5.99
CA HIS A 107 -24.02 -15.39 -5.53
C HIS A 107 -24.20 -15.91 -4.10
N SER A 108 -23.21 -16.59 -3.51
CA SER A 108 -23.35 -17.30 -2.23
C SER A 108 -22.26 -16.99 -1.21
N LYS A 109 -21.19 -16.29 -1.59
CA LYS A 109 -20.05 -15.97 -0.74
C LYS A 109 -19.53 -14.55 -0.99
N LEU A 110 -19.23 -13.84 0.09
CA LEU A 110 -18.68 -12.47 0.05
C LEU A 110 -17.21 -12.40 -0.43
N SER A 111 -16.50 -13.53 -0.49
CA SER A 111 -15.07 -13.57 -0.83
C SER A 111 -14.62 -14.91 -1.41
N VAL A 112 -13.56 -14.89 -2.22
CA VAL A 112 -12.93 -16.09 -2.80
C VAL A 112 -11.87 -16.70 -1.86
N VAL A 113 -11.30 -15.91 -0.95
CA VAL A 113 -10.25 -16.31 0.00
C VAL A 113 -10.68 -16.03 1.43
N SER A 114 -10.38 -16.94 2.37
CA SER A 114 -10.63 -16.70 3.79
C SER A 114 -9.65 -15.69 4.40
N SER A 115 -10.15 -14.85 5.29
CA SER A 115 -9.36 -13.87 6.06
C SER A 115 -8.23 -14.53 6.86
N GLU A 116 -8.41 -15.78 7.30
CA GLU A 116 -7.40 -16.55 8.02
C GLU A 116 -6.07 -16.68 7.27
N ARG A 117 -6.09 -16.77 5.93
CA ARG A 117 -4.85 -16.88 5.15
C ARG A 117 -4.06 -15.59 5.20
N LEU A 118 -4.70 -14.46 4.96
CA LEU A 118 -4.06 -13.15 5.06
C LEU A 118 -3.63 -12.86 6.51
N TYR A 119 -4.46 -13.19 7.49
CA TYR A 119 -4.12 -12.98 8.89
C TYR A 119 -2.89 -13.79 9.32
N LYS A 120 -2.72 -15.03 8.82
CA LYS A 120 -1.50 -15.81 9.04
C LYS A 120 -0.28 -15.10 8.49
N ILE A 121 -0.35 -14.59 7.24
CA ILE A 121 0.73 -13.80 6.62
C ILE A 121 1.09 -12.61 7.51
N ILE A 122 0.10 -11.78 7.86
CA ILE A 122 0.26 -10.62 8.73
C ILE A 122 0.88 -11.00 10.07
N SER A 123 0.44 -12.10 10.68
CA SER A 123 0.94 -12.55 11.99
C SER A 123 2.40 -13.02 11.97
N PHE A 124 2.91 -13.42 10.80
CA PHE A 124 4.32 -13.77 10.63
C PHE A 124 5.19 -12.54 10.35
N THR A 125 4.69 -11.61 9.55
CA THR A 125 5.46 -10.42 9.16
C THR A 125 5.46 -9.33 10.22
N LEU A 126 4.39 -9.22 11.01
CA LEU A 126 4.23 -8.17 12.01
C LEU A 126 4.13 -8.72 13.42
N GLU A 127 4.77 -8.04 14.36
CA GLU A 127 4.67 -8.34 15.79
C GLU A 127 3.24 -8.14 16.33
N ASN A 128 2.94 -8.79 17.45
CA ASN A 128 1.67 -8.57 18.14
C ASN A 128 1.75 -7.31 19.01
N ARG A 129 1.67 -6.15 18.38
CA ARG A 129 1.79 -4.83 19.02
C ARG A 129 0.61 -3.93 18.63
N ASN A 130 0.39 -2.90 19.43
CA ASN A 130 -0.55 -1.84 19.09
C ASN A 130 0.13 -0.68 18.35
N ILE A 131 -0.65 0.06 17.57
CA ILE A 131 -0.17 1.17 16.73
C ILE A 131 0.47 2.27 17.58
N GLU A 132 -0.09 2.60 18.75
CA GLU A 132 0.48 3.62 19.64
C GLU A 132 1.82 3.23 20.28
N GLN A 133 2.31 2.02 20.03
CA GLN A 133 3.57 1.50 20.56
C GLN A 133 4.69 1.45 19.51
N THR A 134 4.46 2.00 18.31
CA THR A 134 5.47 2.10 17.25
C THR A 134 6.49 3.20 17.58
N GLU A 135 7.73 3.03 17.13
CA GLU A 135 8.79 4.04 17.31
C GLU A 135 8.54 5.27 16.45
N ILE A 136 8.00 5.07 15.24
CA ILE A 136 7.52 6.14 14.37
C ILE A 136 5.98 6.17 14.43
N PRO A 137 5.34 7.33 14.68
CA PRO A 137 3.89 7.49 14.60
C PRO A 137 3.31 6.90 13.30
N LEU A 138 2.34 6.00 13.45
CA LEU A 138 1.75 5.24 12.35
C LEU A 138 0.25 5.50 12.23
N ALA A 139 -0.22 5.68 11.00
CA ALA A 139 -1.62 5.63 10.60
C ALA A 139 -1.85 4.52 9.59
N ILE A 140 -2.90 3.73 9.78
CA ILE A 140 -3.32 2.69 8.82
C ILE A 140 -4.71 3.05 8.32
N VAL A 141 -4.92 3.11 7.01
CA VAL A 141 -6.21 3.51 6.44
C VAL A 141 -6.97 2.29 5.91
N ALA A 142 -8.21 2.14 6.33
CA ALA A 142 -9.20 1.23 5.75
C ALA A 142 -10.41 2.04 5.25
N SER A 143 -11.31 1.41 4.50
CA SER A 143 -12.54 2.05 4.03
C SER A 143 -13.75 1.43 4.72
N ASP A 144 -14.63 2.26 5.28
CA ASP A 144 -15.85 1.79 5.93
C ASP A 144 -17.01 1.75 4.93
N LEU A 145 -17.55 0.55 4.70
CA LEU A 145 -18.63 0.32 3.74
C LEU A 145 -19.97 0.92 4.19
N PHE A 146 -20.15 1.19 5.48
CA PHE A 146 -21.40 1.78 5.96
C PHE A 146 -21.44 3.30 5.78
N SER A 147 -20.33 3.99 6.05
CA SER A 147 -20.26 5.44 5.92
C SER A 147 -19.78 5.90 4.54
N GLY A 148 -19.03 5.05 3.80
CA GLY A 148 -18.32 5.44 2.59
C GLY A 148 -17.05 6.26 2.86
N GLU A 149 -16.66 6.42 4.12
CA GLU A 149 -15.54 7.26 4.55
C GLU A 149 -14.28 6.44 4.87
N ALA A 150 -13.12 7.10 4.82
CA ALA A 150 -11.88 6.52 5.29
C ALA A 150 -11.89 6.35 6.82
N LYS A 151 -11.51 5.17 7.30
CA LYS A 151 -11.23 4.88 8.71
C LYS A 151 -9.73 4.85 8.92
N THR A 152 -9.21 5.87 9.60
CA THR A 152 -7.80 5.95 9.98
C THR A 152 -7.58 5.34 11.36
N PHE A 153 -6.76 4.30 11.44
CA PHE A 153 -6.30 3.69 12.68
C PHE A 153 -4.99 4.33 13.12
N THR A 154 -4.99 4.96 14.29
CA THR A 154 -3.78 5.45 14.98
C THR A 154 -3.55 4.76 16.33
N ARG A 155 -4.46 3.85 16.72
CA ARG A 155 -4.41 3.10 17.98
C ARG A 155 -4.99 1.69 17.81
N GLY A 156 -4.61 0.81 18.72
CA GLY A 156 -5.09 -0.58 18.78
C GLY A 156 -4.24 -1.54 17.95
N SER A 157 -4.70 -2.78 17.79
CA SER A 157 -3.90 -3.86 17.20
C SER A 157 -3.47 -3.56 15.76
N ILE A 158 -2.14 -3.50 15.53
CA ILE A 158 -1.55 -3.32 14.20
C ILE A 158 -2.05 -4.41 13.25
N ARG A 159 -1.99 -5.68 13.68
CA ARG A 159 -2.38 -6.82 12.83
C ARG A 159 -3.85 -6.72 12.37
N LYS A 160 -4.76 -6.26 13.24
CA LYS A 160 -6.17 -6.07 12.88
C LYS A 160 -6.37 -4.89 11.93
N ALA A 161 -5.68 -3.77 12.18
CA ALA A 161 -5.74 -2.60 11.30
C ALA A 161 -5.18 -2.91 9.90
N VAL A 162 -4.04 -3.59 9.81
CA VAL A 162 -3.46 -4.05 8.53
C VAL A 162 -4.39 -5.05 7.84
N LEU A 163 -5.00 -5.98 8.58
CA LEU A 163 -5.97 -6.92 8.01
C LEU A 163 -7.15 -6.17 7.36
N ALA A 164 -7.74 -5.20 8.06
CA ALA A 164 -8.81 -4.37 7.51
C ALA A 164 -8.35 -3.60 6.27
N SER A 165 -7.21 -2.92 6.37
CA SER A 165 -6.61 -2.11 5.30
C SER A 165 -6.23 -2.89 4.05
N ALA A 166 -5.99 -4.20 4.15
CA ALA A 166 -5.62 -5.09 3.04
C ALA A 166 -6.75 -6.07 2.63
N SER A 167 -7.98 -5.90 3.14
CA SER A 167 -9.12 -6.76 2.81
C SER A 167 -9.79 -6.33 1.50
N ILE A 168 -9.15 -6.68 0.38
CA ILE A 168 -9.60 -6.31 -0.98
C ILE A 168 -11.01 -6.86 -1.26
N PRO A 169 -12.00 -6.01 -1.61
CA PRO A 169 -13.36 -6.43 -1.92
C PRO A 169 -13.42 -7.55 -2.98
N GLY A 170 -14.26 -8.55 -2.73
CA GLY A 170 -14.44 -9.73 -3.60
C GLY A 170 -13.34 -10.79 -3.47
N PHE A 171 -12.13 -10.42 -3.03
CA PHE A 171 -11.05 -11.38 -2.74
C PHE A 171 -11.09 -11.85 -1.29
N LEU A 172 -11.25 -10.91 -0.36
CA LEU A 172 -11.27 -11.15 1.09
C LEU A 172 -12.57 -10.61 1.68
N PRO A 173 -13.08 -11.22 2.76
CA PRO A 173 -14.28 -10.72 3.41
C PRO A 173 -13.97 -9.40 4.14
N PRO A 174 -14.94 -8.49 4.27
CA PRO A 174 -14.78 -7.29 5.09
C PRO A 174 -14.47 -7.66 6.55
N VAL A 175 -13.74 -6.78 7.24
CA VAL A 175 -13.37 -6.90 8.64
C VAL A 175 -14.33 -6.07 9.49
N THR A 176 -15.02 -6.73 10.43
CA THR A 176 -15.82 -6.03 11.43
C THR A 176 -14.94 -5.55 12.58
N TYR A 177 -14.98 -4.26 12.90
CA TYR A 177 -14.22 -3.69 14.00
C TYR A 177 -14.96 -2.51 14.64
N ASN A 178 -15.30 -2.61 15.94
CA ASN A 178 -16.00 -1.56 16.70
C ASN A 178 -17.24 -0.99 15.98
N GLY A 179 -18.07 -1.85 15.41
CA GLY A 179 -19.29 -1.45 14.68
C GLY A 179 -19.05 -0.99 13.23
N HIS A 180 -17.80 -0.87 12.78
CA HIS A 180 -17.45 -0.57 11.40
C HIS A 180 -17.38 -1.85 10.55
N TYR A 181 -17.66 -1.72 9.25
CA TYR A 181 -17.57 -2.82 8.29
C TYR A 181 -16.54 -2.48 7.21
N LEU A 182 -15.31 -2.96 7.42
CA LEU A 182 -14.13 -2.39 6.78
C LEU A 182 -13.60 -3.24 5.63
N VAL A 183 -13.20 -2.58 4.55
CA VAL A 183 -12.47 -3.16 3.43
C VAL A 183 -11.15 -2.43 3.19
N ASP A 184 -10.40 -2.89 2.19
CA ASP A 184 -9.14 -2.28 1.77
C ASP A 184 -9.28 -0.75 1.62
N GLY A 185 -8.33 -0.02 2.20
CA GLY A 185 -8.35 1.44 2.24
C GLY A 185 -8.26 2.09 0.87
N ALA A 186 -7.86 1.35 -0.18
CA ALA A 186 -7.76 1.88 -1.53
C ALA A 186 -9.11 2.25 -2.15
N VAL A 187 -10.24 1.87 -1.54
CA VAL A 187 -11.57 2.29 -1.97
C VAL A 187 -11.78 3.80 -1.71
N THR A 188 -11.28 4.33 -0.60
CA THR A 188 -11.47 5.74 -0.20
C THR A 188 -10.18 6.55 -0.23
N GLU A 189 -9.03 5.94 0.04
CA GLU A 189 -7.75 6.63 0.13
C GLU A 189 -6.58 5.72 -0.32
N PRO A 190 -6.42 5.49 -1.64
CA PRO A 190 -5.37 4.63 -2.20
C PRO A 190 -3.94 5.09 -1.89
N ILE A 191 -3.75 6.40 -1.66
CA ILE A 191 -2.52 7.00 -1.17
C ILE A 191 -2.87 7.85 0.06
N PRO A 192 -2.40 7.50 1.26
CA PRO A 192 -2.89 8.07 2.53
C PRO A 192 -2.28 9.43 2.88
N VAL A 193 -2.32 10.40 1.94
CA VAL A 193 -1.76 11.76 2.10
C VAL A 193 -2.48 12.51 3.22
N ARG A 194 -3.80 12.37 3.31
CA ARG A 194 -4.59 13.05 4.34
C ARG A 194 -4.24 12.49 5.71
N ALA A 195 -4.14 11.18 5.86
CA ALA A 195 -3.75 10.56 7.11
C ALA A 195 -2.32 10.96 7.55
N ALA A 196 -1.36 11.10 6.62
CA ALA A 196 -0.03 11.61 6.94
C ALA A 196 -0.08 13.06 7.45
N HIS A 197 -0.89 13.91 6.81
CA HIS A 197 -1.13 15.28 7.27
C HIS A 197 -1.77 15.31 8.67
N GLU A 198 -2.76 14.46 8.94
CA GLU A 198 -3.44 14.34 10.25
C GLU A 198 -2.49 13.87 11.36
N LEU A 199 -1.42 13.13 11.04
CA LEU A 199 -0.33 12.82 11.96
C LEU A 199 0.63 14.00 12.22
N GLY A 200 0.40 15.16 11.59
CA GLY A 200 1.19 16.38 11.77
C GLY A 200 2.31 16.58 10.74
N ALA A 201 2.33 15.80 9.65
CA ALA A 201 3.27 16.03 8.56
C ALA A 201 3.01 17.38 7.89
N ASN A 202 4.09 18.14 7.66
CA ASN A 202 4.05 19.36 6.87
C ASN A 202 4.92 19.30 5.62
N ILE A 203 5.76 18.27 5.47
CA ILE A 203 6.31 17.82 4.19
C ILE A 203 5.80 16.40 3.97
N ILE A 204 5.04 16.15 2.90
CA ILE A 204 4.49 14.82 2.61
C ILE A 204 5.18 14.23 1.38
N ILE A 205 5.77 13.06 1.57
CA ILE A 205 6.32 12.22 0.51
C ILE A 205 5.33 11.10 0.25
N ALA A 206 4.70 11.08 -0.93
CA ALA A 206 3.79 10.02 -1.34
C ALA A 206 4.50 8.99 -2.22
N VAL A 207 4.30 7.70 -1.94
CA VAL A 207 4.84 6.59 -2.74
C VAL A 207 3.70 5.86 -3.43
N ASP A 208 3.64 5.99 -4.76
CA ASP A 208 2.60 5.39 -5.60
C ASP A 208 3.13 4.15 -6.33
N VAL A 209 2.64 2.98 -5.89
CA VAL A 209 2.95 1.65 -6.47
C VAL A 209 1.77 1.04 -7.22
N GLY A 210 0.73 1.83 -7.48
CA GLY A 210 -0.43 1.36 -8.24
C GLY A 210 -0.16 1.39 -9.75
N GLN A 211 -0.90 0.58 -10.53
CA GLN A 211 -0.77 0.59 -11.98
C GLN A 211 -1.33 1.88 -12.59
N ASP A 212 -0.71 2.41 -13.63
CA ASP A 212 -1.40 3.38 -14.48
C ASP A 212 -2.56 2.69 -15.21
N VAL A 213 -3.77 3.19 -14.97
CA VAL A 213 -4.99 2.63 -15.56
C VAL A 213 -5.00 2.86 -17.08
N LEU A 214 -4.36 3.94 -17.55
CA LEU A 214 -4.31 4.31 -18.97
C LEU A 214 -3.34 3.43 -19.77
N ALA A 215 -2.36 2.80 -19.12
CA ALA A 215 -1.39 1.91 -19.77
C ALA A 215 -2.01 0.57 -20.22
N THR A 216 -3.17 0.18 -19.65
CA THR A 216 -3.82 -1.09 -19.97
C THR A 216 -4.82 -0.92 -21.12
N GLN A 217 -4.41 -1.25 -22.35
CA GLN A 217 -5.27 -1.29 -23.54
C GLN A 217 -5.75 -2.72 -23.86
N HIS A 218 -6.54 -3.32 -22.97
CA HIS A 218 -7.14 -4.64 -23.23
C HIS A 218 -8.66 -4.57 -23.27
N ALA A 219 -9.25 -5.28 -24.24
CA ALA A 219 -10.69 -5.48 -24.30
C ALA A 219 -11.18 -6.24 -23.06
N THR A 220 -12.18 -5.69 -22.35
CA THR A 220 -12.80 -6.33 -21.19
C THR A 220 -13.51 -7.61 -21.62
N LYS A 221 -13.22 -8.73 -20.96
CA LYS A 221 -13.61 -10.08 -21.41
C LYS A 221 -14.98 -10.52 -20.92
N ASN A 222 -15.47 -9.97 -19.81
CA ASN A 222 -16.75 -10.31 -19.18
C ASN A 222 -17.20 -9.20 -18.19
N ILE A 223 -18.40 -9.35 -17.61
CA ILE A 223 -18.97 -8.35 -16.69
C ILE A 223 -18.13 -8.10 -15.44
N VAL A 224 -17.46 -9.13 -14.90
CA VAL A 224 -16.58 -8.99 -13.73
C VAL A 224 -15.34 -8.18 -14.09
N ASP A 225 -14.72 -8.48 -15.23
CA ASP A 225 -13.58 -7.73 -15.77
C ASP A 225 -13.94 -6.27 -16.06
N LEU A 226 -15.15 -6.04 -16.59
CA LEU A 226 -15.69 -4.69 -16.81
C LEU A 226 -15.86 -3.92 -15.48
N MET A 227 -16.44 -4.55 -14.44
CA MET A 227 -16.59 -3.94 -13.12
C MET A 227 -15.23 -3.61 -12.48
N PHE A 228 -14.27 -4.54 -12.51
CA PHE A 228 -12.92 -4.25 -11.99
C PHE A 228 -12.23 -3.13 -12.78
N ARG A 229 -12.43 -3.08 -14.10
CA ARG A 229 -11.87 -2.01 -14.94
C ARG A 229 -12.46 -0.64 -14.59
N THR A 230 -13.77 -0.52 -14.42
CA THR A 230 -14.40 0.76 -14.04
C THR A 230 -13.96 1.20 -12.65
N THR A 231 -13.94 0.30 -11.66
CA THR A 231 -13.42 0.61 -10.32
C THR A 231 -11.96 1.03 -10.35
N SER A 232 -11.13 0.38 -11.18
CA SER A 232 -9.71 0.75 -11.34
C SER A 232 -9.57 2.17 -11.90
N ILE A 233 -10.38 2.58 -12.89
CA ILE A 233 -10.39 3.94 -13.44
C ILE A 233 -10.74 4.96 -12.36
N THR A 234 -11.82 4.74 -11.63
CA THR A 234 -12.23 5.63 -10.54
C THR A 234 -11.15 5.74 -9.47
N ALA A 235 -10.55 4.61 -9.04
CA ALA A 235 -9.46 4.60 -8.08
C ALA A 235 -8.20 5.33 -8.61
N GLY A 236 -7.90 5.19 -9.90
CA GLY A 236 -6.80 5.90 -10.57
C GLY A 236 -6.99 7.41 -10.56
N ASN A 237 -8.20 7.89 -10.86
CA ASN A 237 -8.54 9.31 -10.81
C ASN A 237 -8.44 9.86 -9.38
N LEU A 238 -9.04 9.15 -8.41
CA LEU A 238 -8.96 9.52 -6.99
C LEU A 238 -7.51 9.60 -6.52
N ARG A 239 -6.70 8.61 -6.88
CA ARG A 239 -5.27 8.59 -6.56
C ARG A 239 -4.54 9.82 -7.11
N ASN A 240 -4.79 10.22 -8.35
CA ASN A 240 -4.14 11.41 -8.92
C ASN A 240 -4.51 12.68 -8.15
N LEU A 241 -5.78 12.84 -7.79
CA LEU A 241 -6.25 13.97 -6.96
C LEU A 241 -5.61 13.98 -5.56
N LEU A 242 -5.35 12.81 -4.97
CA LEU A 242 -4.66 12.72 -3.68
C LEU A 242 -3.16 13.03 -3.81
N LEU A 243 -2.52 12.59 -4.89
CA LEU A 243 -1.10 12.84 -5.14
C LEU A 243 -0.79 14.32 -5.37
N GLU A 244 -1.72 15.10 -5.92
CA GLU A 244 -1.59 16.57 -6.04
C GLU A 244 -1.43 17.28 -4.69
N LYS A 245 -1.84 16.64 -3.59
CA LYS A 245 -1.73 17.18 -2.23
C LYS A 245 -0.41 16.83 -1.54
N ALA A 246 0.45 16.02 -2.16
CA ALA A 246 1.77 15.69 -1.64
C ALA A 246 2.83 16.68 -2.14
N ASP A 247 3.82 17.02 -1.31
CA ASP A 247 4.95 17.86 -1.73
C ASP A 247 5.87 17.12 -2.71
N PHE A 248 6.02 15.81 -2.51
CA PHE A 248 6.86 14.95 -3.33
C PHE A 248 6.13 13.65 -3.66
N VAL A 249 6.25 13.22 -4.92
CA VAL A 249 5.70 11.95 -5.40
C VAL A 249 6.85 11.07 -5.88
N ILE A 250 6.96 9.88 -5.31
CA ILE A 250 7.84 8.80 -5.77
C ILE A 250 6.96 7.76 -6.45
N ARG A 251 7.19 7.53 -7.75
CA ARG A 251 6.44 6.54 -8.54
C ARG A 251 7.41 5.51 -9.14
N PRO A 252 7.61 4.36 -8.46
CA PRO A 252 8.36 3.24 -9.00
C PRO A 252 7.76 2.70 -10.30
N ASP A 253 8.62 2.29 -11.25
CA ASP A 253 8.17 1.73 -12.53
C ASP A 253 7.84 0.24 -12.38
N VAL A 254 6.69 -0.03 -11.77
CA VAL A 254 6.21 -1.38 -11.40
C VAL A 254 5.00 -1.82 -12.23
N GLY A 255 4.71 -1.11 -13.33
CA GLY A 255 3.47 -1.25 -14.10
C GLY A 255 3.34 -2.58 -14.84
N ASP A 256 4.47 -3.20 -15.19
CA ASP A 256 4.58 -4.51 -15.85
C ASP A 256 4.44 -5.69 -14.87
N ILE A 257 4.60 -5.45 -13.57
CA ILE A 257 4.56 -6.49 -12.55
C ILE A 257 3.13 -6.69 -12.05
N HIS A 258 2.67 -7.93 -12.08
CA HIS A 258 1.33 -8.29 -11.62
C HIS A 258 1.21 -8.08 -10.10
N TRP A 259 0.09 -7.52 -9.64
CA TRP A 259 -0.14 -7.18 -8.22
C TRP A 259 -0.06 -8.36 -7.25
N ALA A 260 -0.15 -9.60 -7.74
CA ALA A 260 -0.05 -10.81 -6.92
C ALA A 260 1.31 -11.54 -7.07
N ASP A 261 2.25 -10.98 -7.83
CA ASP A 261 3.53 -11.60 -8.13
C ASP A 261 4.64 -11.15 -7.17
N PHE A 262 4.78 -11.89 -6.07
CA PHE A 262 5.83 -11.67 -5.07
C PHE A 262 7.18 -12.32 -5.43
N SER A 263 7.29 -13.00 -6.58
CA SER A 263 8.56 -13.61 -7.01
C SER A 263 9.59 -12.59 -7.51
N GLN A 264 9.12 -11.40 -7.90
CA GLN A 264 9.93 -10.28 -8.37
C GLN A 264 10.41 -9.38 -7.21
N PHE A 265 10.56 -9.92 -6.01
CA PHE A 265 10.80 -9.13 -4.79
C PHE A 265 12.03 -8.22 -4.93
N ASP A 266 13.20 -8.77 -5.27
CA ASP A 266 14.44 -7.97 -5.38
C ASP A 266 14.33 -6.88 -6.45
N ARG A 267 13.74 -7.23 -7.61
CA ARG A 267 13.47 -6.28 -8.69
C ARG A 267 12.56 -5.13 -8.23
N LEU A 268 11.52 -5.44 -7.45
CA LEU A 268 10.60 -4.42 -6.93
C LEU A 268 11.29 -3.46 -5.96
N VAL A 269 12.15 -3.99 -5.07
CA VAL A 269 12.97 -3.17 -4.17
C VAL A 269 13.87 -2.24 -4.99
N GLU A 270 14.58 -2.78 -5.98
CA GLU A 270 15.47 -2.00 -6.86
C GLU A 270 14.72 -0.86 -7.59
N LEU A 271 13.54 -1.14 -8.14
CA LEU A 271 12.69 -0.14 -8.80
C LEU A 271 12.24 0.97 -7.83
N GLY A 272 12.03 0.63 -6.56
CA GLY A 272 11.77 1.57 -5.48
C GLY A 272 12.97 2.49 -5.22
N GLU A 273 14.17 1.92 -5.13
CA GLU A 273 15.41 2.68 -4.95
C GLU A 273 15.63 3.66 -6.11
N GLN A 274 15.56 3.16 -7.35
CA GLN A 274 15.74 3.97 -8.56
C GLN A 274 14.73 5.12 -8.66
N ALA A 275 13.49 4.92 -8.20
CA ALA A 275 12.48 5.98 -8.18
C ALA A 275 12.75 7.03 -7.10
N CYS A 276 13.20 6.62 -5.92
CA CYS A 276 13.53 7.54 -4.84
C CYS A 276 14.79 8.37 -5.16
N GLU A 277 15.84 7.75 -5.71
CA GLU A 277 17.09 8.44 -6.08
C GLU A 277 16.83 9.60 -7.08
N ARG A 278 15.82 9.48 -7.93
CA ARG A 278 15.43 10.56 -8.87
C ARG A 278 14.90 11.83 -8.19
N VAL A 279 14.44 11.77 -6.95
CA VAL A 279 13.80 12.91 -6.25
C VAL A 279 14.43 13.24 -4.90
N VAL A 280 15.25 12.36 -4.33
CA VAL A 280 15.82 12.51 -2.97
C VAL A 280 16.62 13.80 -2.77
N ALA A 281 17.30 14.29 -3.80
CA ALA A 281 18.01 15.58 -3.75
C ALA A 281 17.05 16.75 -3.49
N ARG A 282 15.89 16.77 -4.17
CA ARG A 282 14.86 17.81 -3.99
C ARG A 282 14.20 17.72 -2.62
N ILE A 283 13.98 16.50 -2.12
CA ILE A 283 13.46 16.26 -0.76
C ILE A 283 14.43 16.80 0.27
N THR A 284 15.72 16.48 0.13
CA THR A 284 16.81 16.95 1.01
C THR A 284 16.86 18.47 1.06
N GLU A 285 16.78 19.11 -0.11
CA GLU A 285 16.82 20.56 -0.21
C GLU A 285 15.62 21.21 0.47
N ALA A 286 14.40 20.74 0.20
CA ALA A 286 13.20 21.28 0.84
C ALA A 286 13.22 21.08 2.37
N TYR A 287 13.71 19.93 2.85
CA TYR A 287 13.88 19.69 4.27
C TYR A 287 14.87 20.68 4.90
N LYS A 288 16.03 20.90 4.27
CA LYS A 288 17.03 21.88 4.74
C LYS A 288 16.49 23.32 4.72
N GLN A 289 15.81 23.71 3.66
CA GLN A 289 15.22 25.05 3.50
C GLN A 289 14.19 25.33 4.60
N ARG A 290 13.22 24.43 4.82
CA ARG A 290 12.19 24.57 5.87
C ARG A 290 12.77 24.49 7.29
N ARG A 291 13.94 23.85 7.45
CA ARG A 291 14.68 23.83 8.71
C ARG A 291 15.48 25.13 8.95
N SER A 292 15.82 25.91 7.93
CA SER A 292 16.62 27.13 8.10
C SER A 292 15.92 28.21 8.95
N LEU A 293 16.71 28.95 9.74
CA LEU A 293 16.18 30.01 10.61
C LEU A 293 15.51 31.14 9.80
N VAL A 294 16.12 31.49 8.66
CA VAL A 294 15.64 32.56 7.77
C VAL A 294 14.26 32.26 7.20
N TYR A 295 14.02 31.02 6.76
CA TYR A 295 12.70 30.60 6.28
C TYR A 295 11.64 30.73 7.39
N ARG A 296 11.97 30.31 8.61
CA ARG A 296 11.05 30.38 9.76
C ARG A 296 10.74 31.81 10.21
N LEU A 297 11.67 32.75 10.00
CA LEU A 297 11.49 34.16 10.37
C LEU A 297 10.67 34.91 9.31
N THR A 298 10.96 34.70 8.02
CA THR A 298 10.27 35.36 6.89
C THR A 298 8.82 34.91 6.72
N HIS A 299 8.50 33.65 7.06
CA HIS A 299 7.13 33.12 6.98
C HIS A 299 6.36 33.27 8.30
N ARG A 300 6.90 34.06 9.25
CA ARG A 300 6.21 34.43 10.51
C ARG A 300 5.25 35.60 10.32
N GLU A 301 5.55 36.51 9.38
CA GLU A 301 4.77 37.75 9.17
C GLU A 301 3.51 37.54 8.32
N ASN A 302 3.42 36.43 7.57
CA ASN A 302 2.27 36.12 6.70
C ASN A 302 1.20 35.21 7.35
N GLN A 303 1.37 34.83 8.62
CA GLN A 303 0.40 33.98 9.35
C GLN A 303 -0.12 34.62 10.66
N SER A 304 0.13 35.92 10.86
CA SER A 304 -0.43 36.73 11.94
C SER A 304 -1.56 37.62 11.46
#